data_AF-A0A916RD74-F1
#
_entry.id   AF-A0A916RD74-F1
#
_cell.length_a   1.000
_cell.length_b   1.000
_cell.length_c   1.000
_cell.angle_alpha   90.00
_cell.angle_beta   90.00
_cell.angle_gamma   90.00
#
_symmetry.space_group_name_H-M   'P 1'
#
loop_
_entity.id
_entity.type
_entity.pdbx_description
1 polymer ?
#
loop_
_entity_poly.entity_id
_entity_poly.type
_entity_poly.pdbx_seq_one_letter_code
_entity_poly.pdbx_strand_id
1 'polypeptide(L)'
;MSFKLHRASAFTALVISALSAGTANAGGLEANGYDWDLLFDPDTYATRAVVSFVHIDQGINFGGSEVANSIDRIYFNVGFKADLMENTSCLASAMNPWGSGTERDVAYAALMGKSATEELRSLDLGLTCAYGIEVGPGIASVIGGVSAQYLKYNADIPTSLTTTAPLSIDGWGVGWRAGVAYEIPEYAMRVSAIYNAAIDYELEGTAFGAPASADATTPQTFEIKGQTGIAPGWLALASVKWVNWSILDSLDVATAGGTLSSNFQYRDGWVVSGGVGHQLTPDLTVLGRVTWDRGTSTPVSGSVLETGSQTDRWGVTLGAAYDAAEGVQFNGGISLSTIGSGSNLDGESWGNGTVMAISGGFKGTF
;
A
#
# COMPACT_ATOMS: atom_id res chain seq x y z
N MET A 1 33.48 19.19 21.36
CA MET A 1 33.08 20.60 21.16
C MET A 1 31.62 20.56 20.77
N SER A 2 30.75 20.96 21.70
CA SER A 2 29.29 20.82 21.58
C SER A 2 28.76 21.78 20.51
N PHE A 3 28.48 21.29 19.31
CA PHE A 3 27.81 22.08 18.28
C PHE A 3 26.32 21.72 18.26
N LYS A 4 25.58 22.38 19.15
CA LYS A 4 24.17 22.66 18.88
C LYS A 4 24.13 23.51 17.62
N LEU A 5 23.71 22.93 16.49
CA LEU A 5 23.23 23.74 15.37
C LEU A 5 22.09 24.58 15.93
N HIS A 6 22.36 25.87 16.18
CA HIS A 6 21.31 26.86 16.21
C HIS A 6 20.71 26.84 14.81
N ARG A 7 19.59 26.11 14.65
CA ARG A 7 18.69 26.18 13.50
C ARG A 7 18.20 27.63 13.42
N ALA A 8 18.93 28.46 12.66
CA ALA A 8 18.63 29.86 12.51
C ALA A 8 17.36 30.03 11.66
N SER A 9 16.42 30.74 12.27
CA SER A 9 15.17 31.33 11.83
C SER A 9 14.90 31.50 10.32
N ALA A 10 13.65 31.17 9.98
CA ALA A 10 12.77 31.75 8.95
C ALA A 10 12.33 30.86 7.76
N PHE A 11 12.83 29.63 7.62
CA PHE A 11 12.31 28.64 6.65
C PHE A 11 11.80 27.32 7.27
N THR A 12 11.81 27.24 8.60
CA THR A 12 11.49 26.01 9.37
C THR A 12 9.99 25.87 9.62
N ALA A 13 9.21 25.46 8.62
CA ALA A 13 7.83 24.97 8.86
C ALA A 13 7.24 24.12 7.73
N LEU A 14 8.04 23.72 6.73
CA LEU A 14 7.52 22.92 5.61
C LEU A 14 8.36 21.68 5.36
N VAL A 15 8.81 21.03 6.43
CA VAL A 15 9.04 19.59 6.33
C VAL A 15 7.67 18.95 6.48
N ILE A 16 6.94 18.92 5.36
CA ILE A 16 5.71 18.16 5.23
C ILE A 16 6.14 16.72 5.51
N SER A 17 5.90 16.26 6.74
CA SER A 17 5.69 14.85 7.02
C SER A 17 4.61 14.43 6.04
N ALA A 18 5.06 13.90 4.89
CA ALA A 18 4.27 13.69 3.68
C ALA A 18 2.89 13.17 4.09
N LEU A 19 1.86 13.91 3.68
CA LEU A 19 0.47 13.57 3.92
C LEU A 19 0.24 12.15 3.40
N SER A 20 0.32 11.19 4.31
CA SER A 20 0.02 9.78 4.11
C SER A 20 -1.50 9.63 4.08
N ALA A 21 -2.16 10.39 3.21
CA ALA A 21 -3.53 10.10 2.82
C ALA A 21 -3.45 8.79 2.00
N GLY A 22 -3.95 7.71 2.60
CA GLY A 22 -3.88 6.37 2.03
C GLY A 22 -4.37 6.39 0.59
N THR A 23 -3.54 5.91 -0.33
CA THR A 23 -4.03 5.58 -1.67
C THR A 23 -4.75 4.25 -1.58
N ALA A 24 -5.97 4.19 -2.09
CA ALA A 24 -6.50 2.91 -2.50
C ALA A 24 -5.83 2.53 -3.83
N ASN A 25 -4.82 1.66 -3.78
CA ASN A 25 -4.10 1.21 -4.98
C ASN A 25 -4.99 0.29 -5.83
N ALA A 26 -4.82 0.35 -7.14
CA ALA A 26 -5.49 -0.44 -8.16
C ALA A 26 -4.97 -1.86 -8.33
N GLY A 27 -3.68 -2.05 -8.12
CA GLY A 27 -3.01 -3.27 -8.55
C GLY A 27 -3.00 -4.38 -7.51
N GLY A 28 -3.50 -5.55 -7.92
CA GLY A 28 -3.26 -6.82 -7.25
C GLY A 28 -3.91 -6.92 -5.87
N LEU A 29 -3.09 -7.30 -4.91
CA LEU A 29 -3.41 -7.47 -3.50
C LEU A 29 -2.87 -6.31 -2.66
N GLU A 30 -2.36 -5.24 -3.28
CA GLU A 30 -1.79 -4.11 -2.53
C GLU A 30 -2.88 -3.25 -1.91
N ALA A 31 -2.71 -3.03 -0.62
CA ALA A 31 -3.57 -2.22 0.19
C ALA A 31 -3.08 -0.76 0.17
N ASN A 32 -2.20 -0.42 1.12
CA ASN A 32 -1.61 0.91 1.29
C ASN A 32 -0.13 0.96 0.87
N GLY A 33 0.45 -0.20 0.50
CA GLY A 33 1.87 -0.36 0.25
C GLY A 33 2.74 -0.11 1.49
N TYR A 34 4.03 0.14 1.25
CA TYR A 34 4.97 0.51 2.31
C TYR A 34 5.10 2.04 2.42
N ASP A 35 5.12 2.56 3.66
CA ASP A 35 5.39 3.98 3.94
C ASP A 35 6.65 4.11 4.81
N TRP A 36 7.66 4.75 4.24
CA TRP A 36 8.96 5.00 4.86
C TRP A 36 9.19 6.49 5.14
N ASP A 37 8.19 7.36 4.95
CA ASP A 37 8.38 8.81 5.03
C ASP A 37 8.77 9.29 6.43
N LEU A 38 8.36 8.57 7.48
CA LEU A 38 8.74 8.87 8.87
C LEU A 38 10.25 8.65 9.12
N LEU A 39 10.94 7.84 8.32
CA LEU A 39 12.38 7.61 8.47
C LEU A 39 13.19 8.90 8.30
N PHE A 40 12.69 9.81 7.47
CA PHE A 40 13.32 11.08 7.13
C PHE A 40 12.79 12.26 7.96
N ASP A 41 12.12 11.97 9.08
CA ASP A 41 11.66 13.03 9.97
C ASP A 41 12.87 13.77 10.58
N PRO A 42 12.90 15.11 10.56
CA PRO A 42 14.06 15.89 10.99
C PRO A 42 14.23 15.95 12.52
N ASP A 43 13.24 15.47 13.28
CA ASP A 43 13.29 15.42 14.73
C ASP A 43 13.92 14.11 15.22
N THR A 44 14.67 14.19 16.32
CA THR A 44 15.42 13.06 16.88
C THR A 44 14.53 11.84 17.09
N TYR A 45 13.33 12.10 17.61
CA TYR A 45 12.30 11.08 17.76
C TYR A 45 11.00 11.54 17.13
N ALA A 46 10.36 10.63 16.41
CA ALA A 46 9.06 10.86 15.81
C ALA A 46 8.22 9.60 15.88
N THR A 47 6.92 9.75 16.15
CA THR A 47 5.93 8.69 16.08
C THR A 47 4.83 9.10 15.12
N ARG A 48 4.27 8.15 14.38
CA ARG A 48 3.12 8.38 13.50
C ARG A 48 2.19 7.19 13.60
N ALA A 49 0.89 7.46 13.63
CA ALA A 49 -0.13 6.45 13.38
C ALA A 49 -1.15 7.00 12.40
N VAL A 50 -1.49 6.21 11.39
CA VAL A 50 -2.46 6.53 10.35
C VAL A 50 -3.37 5.33 10.18
N VAL A 51 -4.67 5.58 10.04
CA VAL A 51 -5.66 4.59 9.67
C VAL A 51 -6.42 5.10 8.45
N SER A 52 -6.67 4.21 7.50
CA SER A 52 -7.43 4.47 6.30
C SER A 52 -8.56 3.46 6.17
N PHE A 53 -9.78 3.95 5.97
CA PHE A 53 -10.92 3.14 5.56
C PHE A 53 -11.10 3.27 4.05
N VAL A 54 -11.22 2.15 3.36
CA VAL A 54 -11.39 2.10 1.90
C VAL A 54 -12.67 1.36 1.55
N HIS A 55 -13.56 2.08 0.88
CA HIS A 55 -14.78 1.56 0.30
C HIS A 55 -14.60 1.38 -1.21
N ILE A 56 -14.97 0.21 -1.72
CA ILE A 56 -14.87 -0.14 -3.14
C ILE A 56 -16.26 -0.47 -3.64
N ASP A 57 -16.77 0.35 -4.56
CA ASP A 57 -18.00 0.10 -5.27
C ASP A 57 -17.68 -0.41 -6.66
N GLN A 58 -17.61 -1.73 -6.80
CA GLN A 58 -17.38 -2.42 -8.07
C GLN A 58 -18.12 -3.76 -8.10
N GLY A 59 -19.34 -3.75 -8.64
CA GLY A 59 -20.11 -4.95 -8.92
C GLY A 59 -19.64 -5.66 -10.20
N ILE A 60 -19.43 -6.96 -10.10
CA ILE A 60 -19.16 -7.85 -11.24
C ILE A 60 -20.44 -8.56 -11.63
N ASN A 61 -20.78 -8.52 -12.92
CA ASN A 61 -21.98 -9.11 -13.48
C ASN A 61 -21.68 -10.34 -14.31
N PHE A 62 -22.53 -11.36 -14.17
CA PHE A 62 -22.55 -12.54 -15.02
C PHE A 62 -24.01 -12.90 -15.35
N GLY A 63 -24.30 -13.20 -16.62
CA GLY A 63 -25.66 -13.51 -17.05
C GLY A 63 -26.69 -12.39 -16.82
N GLY A 64 -26.24 -11.14 -16.69
CA GLY A 64 -27.10 -9.97 -16.45
C GLY A 64 -27.47 -9.70 -14.98
N SER A 65 -26.87 -10.41 -14.03
CA SER A 65 -27.01 -10.15 -12.59
C SER A 65 -25.66 -9.88 -11.95
N GLU A 66 -25.62 -9.06 -10.90
CA GLU A 66 -24.43 -8.88 -10.07
C GLU A 66 -24.18 -10.18 -9.29
N VAL A 67 -22.97 -10.72 -9.41
CA VAL A 67 -22.56 -12.01 -8.84
C VAL A 67 -21.34 -11.89 -7.93
N ALA A 68 -20.65 -10.76 -7.92
CA ALA A 68 -19.55 -10.51 -7.00
C ALA A 68 -19.38 -9.03 -6.69
N ASN A 69 -18.90 -8.74 -5.49
CA ASN A 69 -18.56 -7.39 -5.05
C ASN A 69 -17.30 -7.40 -4.17
N SER A 70 -16.64 -6.26 -4.07
CA SER A 70 -15.46 -6.05 -3.24
C SER A 70 -15.86 -5.77 -1.80
N ILE A 71 -15.04 -6.26 -0.86
CA ILE A 71 -15.23 -5.99 0.57
C ILE A 71 -14.47 -4.71 0.95
N ASP A 72 -15.06 -3.91 1.84
CA ASP A 72 -14.42 -2.76 2.48
C ASP A 72 -13.17 -3.14 3.25
N ARG A 73 -12.21 -2.22 3.32
CA ARG A 73 -10.86 -2.50 3.85
C ARG A 73 -10.44 -1.45 4.86
N ILE A 74 -9.68 -1.89 5.86
CA ILE A 74 -9.04 -1.02 6.84
C ILE A 74 -7.53 -1.21 6.73
N TYR A 75 -6.83 -0.09 6.59
CA TYR A 75 -5.39 -0.04 6.52
C TYR A 75 -4.84 0.78 7.68
N PHE A 76 -3.65 0.42 8.15
CA PHE A 76 -2.95 1.17 9.16
C PHE A 76 -1.45 1.22 8.86
N ASN A 77 -0.84 2.30 9.29
CA ASN A 77 0.60 2.45 9.37
C ASN A 77 0.94 3.09 10.71
N VAL A 78 1.74 2.39 11.51
CA VAL A 78 2.25 2.88 12.78
C VAL A 78 3.77 2.83 12.72
N GLY A 79 4.43 3.91 13.07
CA GLY A 79 5.87 4.03 13.00
C GLY A 79 6.45 4.77 14.19
N PHE A 80 7.64 4.35 14.60
CA PHE A 80 8.47 5.03 15.59
C PHE A 80 9.88 5.18 15.03
N LYS A 81 10.31 6.42 14.82
CA LYS A 81 11.65 6.79 14.36
C LYS A 81 12.48 7.33 15.51
N ALA A 82 13.75 6.94 15.55
CA ALA A 82 14.75 7.46 16.47
C ALA A 82 16.12 7.62 15.79
N ASP A 83 16.81 8.71 16.08
CA ASP A 83 18.24 8.89 15.76
C ASP A 83 19.08 8.18 16.82
N LEU A 84 19.65 7.03 16.45
CA LEU A 84 20.34 6.14 17.40
C LEU A 84 21.84 6.44 17.51
N MET A 85 22.44 6.93 16.43
CA MET A 85 23.88 7.24 16.35
C MET A 85 24.08 8.52 15.53
N GLU A 86 25.30 9.04 15.51
CA GLU A 86 25.67 10.10 14.58
C GLU A 86 25.39 9.63 13.14
N ASN A 87 24.60 10.42 12.42
CA ASN A 87 24.13 10.15 11.07
C ASN A 87 23.34 8.85 10.86
N THR A 88 22.80 8.22 11.91
CA THR A 88 21.95 7.02 11.78
C THR A 88 20.57 7.25 12.35
N SER A 89 19.56 7.14 11.48
CA SER A 89 18.14 7.16 11.85
C SER A 89 17.55 5.78 11.64
N CYS A 90 16.75 5.28 12.58
CA CYS A 90 16.07 4.00 12.46
C CYS A 90 14.57 4.15 12.72
N LEU A 91 13.77 3.44 11.94
CA LEU A 91 12.31 3.38 11.97
C LEU A 91 11.88 1.95 12.29
N ALA A 92 11.20 1.77 13.42
CA ALA A 92 10.41 0.58 13.71
C ALA A 92 8.97 0.83 13.20
N SER A 93 8.40 -0.11 12.46
CA SER A 93 7.09 0.07 11.81
C SER A 93 6.19 -1.16 11.95
N ALA A 94 4.88 -0.92 12.03
CA ALA A 94 3.82 -1.92 11.93
C ALA A 94 2.78 -1.44 10.91
N MET A 95 2.54 -2.22 9.87
CA MET A 95 1.59 -1.85 8.80
C MET A 95 0.97 -3.09 8.13
N ASN A 96 -0.10 -2.93 7.36
CA ASN A 96 -0.68 -4.01 6.55
C ASN A 96 -0.56 -3.70 5.05
N PRO A 97 0.57 -4.06 4.40
CA PRO A 97 0.86 -3.68 3.02
C PRO A 97 -0.03 -4.38 1.99
N TRP A 98 -0.50 -5.59 2.31
CA TRP A 98 -1.36 -6.41 1.44
C TRP A 98 -2.74 -6.63 2.06
N GLY A 99 -3.76 -6.59 1.21
CA GLY A 99 -5.12 -6.96 1.59
C GLY A 99 -6.06 -6.95 0.39
N SER A 100 -6.88 -7.99 0.32
CA SER A 100 -7.94 -8.13 -0.68
C SER A 100 -9.17 -8.77 -0.06
N GLY A 101 -10.33 -8.50 -0.65
CA GLY A 101 -11.60 -9.03 -0.18
C GLY A 101 -12.59 -9.09 -1.33
N THR A 102 -13.24 -10.22 -1.51
CA THR A 102 -14.29 -10.41 -2.52
C THR A 102 -15.36 -11.35 -1.98
N GLU A 103 -16.62 -10.98 -2.20
CA GLU A 103 -17.78 -11.83 -1.95
C GLU A 103 -18.44 -12.13 -3.28
N ARG A 104 -18.93 -13.36 -3.42
CA ARG A 104 -19.60 -13.87 -4.61
C ARG A 104 -20.89 -14.57 -4.24
N ASP A 105 -21.86 -14.55 -5.14
CA ASP A 105 -23.02 -15.44 -5.07
C ASP A 105 -22.54 -16.91 -5.04
N VAL A 106 -23.10 -17.70 -4.12
CA VAL A 106 -22.62 -19.07 -3.88
C VAL A 106 -22.89 -19.98 -5.07
N ALA A 107 -24.04 -19.82 -5.74
CA ALA A 107 -24.37 -20.63 -6.90
C ALA A 107 -23.44 -20.30 -8.08
N TYR A 108 -23.19 -19.01 -8.31
CA TYR A 108 -22.21 -18.55 -9.28
C TYR A 108 -20.80 -19.08 -8.98
N ALA A 109 -20.33 -18.93 -7.74
CA ALA A 109 -19.03 -19.41 -7.30
C ALA A 109 -18.88 -20.93 -7.51
N ALA A 110 -19.91 -21.71 -7.15
CA ALA A 110 -19.93 -23.16 -7.38
C ALA A 110 -19.88 -23.53 -8.86
N LEU A 111 -20.63 -22.81 -9.72
CA LEU A 111 -20.68 -23.07 -11.16
C LEU A 111 -19.37 -22.73 -11.87
N MET A 112 -18.68 -21.68 -11.40
CA MET A 112 -17.43 -21.21 -11.99
C MET A 112 -16.18 -21.80 -11.34
N GLY A 113 -16.33 -22.66 -10.33
CA GLY A 113 -15.19 -23.23 -9.59
C GLY A 113 -14.40 -22.19 -8.81
N LYS A 114 -15.06 -21.12 -8.33
CA LYS A 114 -14.48 -20.05 -7.52
C LYS A 114 -14.93 -20.20 -6.07
N SER A 115 -14.18 -19.57 -5.17
CA SER A 115 -14.58 -19.39 -3.77
C SER A 115 -15.72 -18.37 -3.66
N ALA A 116 -16.66 -18.62 -2.74
CA ALA A 116 -17.78 -17.73 -2.46
C ALA A 116 -17.32 -16.47 -1.71
N THR A 117 -16.35 -16.61 -0.82
CA THR A 117 -15.69 -15.47 -0.17
C THR A 117 -14.19 -15.68 -0.24
N GLU A 118 -13.44 -14.58 -0.34
CA GLU A 118 -11.98 -14.56 -0.25
C GLU A 118 -11.56 -13.34 0.54
N GLU A 119 -10.71 -13.54 1.53
CA GLU A 119 -10.13 -12.45 2.29
C GLU A 119 -8.65 -12.72 2.55
N LEU A 120 -7.82 -11.76 2.15
CA LEU A 120 -6.39 -11.74 2.44
C LEU A 120 -6.09 -10.60 3.40
N ARG A 121 -5.38 -10.89 4.48
CA ARG A 121 -4.89 -9.90 5.44
C ARG A 121 -3.39 -10.08 5.67
N SER A 122 -2.69 -8.98 5.89
CA SER A 122 -1.28 -8.98 6.24
C SER A 122 -0.97 -8.12 7.45
N LEU A 123 0.16 -8.41 8.10
CA LEU A 123 0.79 -7.57 9.10
C LEU A 123 2.31 -7.63 8.89
N ASP A 124 2.93 -6.50 8.56
CA ASP A 124 4.37 -6.32 8.45
C ASP A 124 4.91 -5.63 9.70
N LEU A 125 5.91 -6.23 10.33
CA LEU A 125 6.69 -5.66 11.41
C LEU A 125 8.12 -5.42 10.90
N GLY A 126 8.50 -4.16 10.79
CA GLY A 126 9.74 -3.74 10.13
C GLY A 126 10.69 -2.98 11.04
N LEU A 127 11.99 -3.15 10.77
CA LEU A 127 13.05 -2.24 11.22
C LEU A 127 13.83 -1.77 10.00
N THR A 128 13.87 -0.46 9.77
CA THR A 128 14.56 0.17 8.64
C THR A 128 15.45 1.27 9.15
N CYS A 129 16.73 1.27 8.77
CA CYS A 129 17.67 2.31 9.15
C CYS A 129 18.26 3.02 7.93
N ALA A 130 18.57 4.29 8.07
CA ALA A 130 19.28 5.11 7.12
C ALA A 130 20.59 5.60 7.74
N TYR A 131 21.69 5.51 6.99
CA TYR A 131 22.98 6.10 7.34
C TYR A 131 23.33 7.22 6.36
N GLY A 132 23.39 8.45 6.87
CA GLY A 132 23.63 9.66 6.09
C GLY A 132 25.10 10.07 6.02
N ILE A 133 25.51 10.59 4.87
CA ILE A 133 26.85 11.15 4.62
C ILE A 133 26.66 12.49 3.93
N GLU A 134 27.33 13.53 4.43
CA GLU A 134 27.33 14.85 3.79
C GLU A 134 28.05 14.78 2.44
N VAL A 135 27.34 15.17 1.37
CA VAL A 135 27.87 15.20 0.01
C VAL A 135 27.40 16.48 -0.67
N GLY A 136 28.34 17.40 -0.89
CA GLY A 136 28.05 18.69 -1.52
C GLY A 136 27.06 19.53 -0.70
N PRO A 137 25.95 20.01 -1.29
CA PRO A 137 24.96 20.81 -0.57
C PRO A 137 23.97 19.99 0.28
N GLY A 138 24.07 18.65 0.29
CA GLY A 138 23.06 17.78 0.90
C GLY A 138 23.62 16.58 1.64
N ILE A 139 22.72 15.68 2.03
CA ILE A 139 23.00 14.44 2.74
C ILE A 139 22.61 13.27 1.84
N ALA A 140 23.56 12.42 1.49
CA ALA A 140 23.32 11.17 0.79
C ALA A 140 23.21 10.04 1.82
N SER A 141 22.10 9.31 1.82
CA SER A 141 21.81 8.25 2.78
C SER A 141 21.74 6.90 2.09
N VAL A 142 22.35 5.88 2.70
CA VAL A 142 22.11 4.47 2.36
C VAL A 142 21.08 3.89 3.33
N ILE A 143 20.15 3.10 2.82
CA ILE A 143 19.01 2.57 3.57
C ILE A 143 19.06 1.05 3.55
N GLY A 144 18.84 0.43 4.71
CA GLY A 144 18.73 -1.00 4.86
C GLY A 144 17.66 -1.35 5.89
N GLY A 145 16.93 -2.43 5.68
CA GLY A 145 15.93 -2.88 6.63
C GLY A 145 15.52 -4.33 6.46
N VAL A 146 14.83 -4.83 7.48
CA VAL A 146 14.25 -6.17 7.52
C VAL A 146 12.78 -6.07 7.93
N SER A 147 11.96 -7.04 7.56
CA SER A 147 10.64 -7.24 8.17
C SER A 147 10.34 -8.71 8.42
N ALA A 148 9.51 -8.94 9.43
CA ALA A 148 8.73 -10.15 9.58
C ALA A 148 7.30 -9.82 9.16
N GLN A 149 6.76 -10.56 8.20
CA GLN A 149 5.42 -10.34 7.66
C GLN A 149 4.56 -11.56 7.92
N TYR A 150 3.37 -11.34 8.47
CA TYR A 150 2.33 -12.34 8.63
C TYR A 150 1.33 -12.21 7.50
N LEU A 151 0.92 -13.33 6.92
CA LEU A 151 -0.09 -13.40 5.88
C LEU A 151 -1.16 -14.39 6.28
N LYS A 152 -2.43 -14.01 6.12
CA LYS A 152 -3.59 -14.87 6.37
C LYS A 152 -4.55 -14.81 5.21
N TYR A 153 -4.92 -15.97 4.69
CA TYR A 153 -5.92 -16.16 3.65
C TYR A 153 -7.08 -16.99 4.19
N ASN A 154 -8.29 -16.43 4.10
CA ASN A 154 -9.53 -17.15 4.39
C ASN A 154 -10.39 -17.19 3.13
N ALA A 155 -11.04 -18.33 2.90
CA ALA A 155 -12.02 -18.46 1.83
C ALA A 155 -13.14 -19.41 2.23
N ASP A 156 -14.34 -19.16 1.73
CA ASP A 156 -15.45 -20.10 1.79
C ASP A 156 -15.58 -20.83 0.45
N ILE A 157 -15.28 -22.13 0.45
CA ILE A 157 -15.30 -22.95 -0.76
C ILE A 157 -16.70 -23.57 -0.94
N PRO A 158 -17.38 -23.37 -2.08
CA PRO A 158 -18.67 -23.99 -2.33
C PRO A 158 -18.59 -25.53 -2.29
N THR A 159 -19.51 -26.15 -1.55
CA THR A 159 -19.72 -27.61 -1.50
C THR A 159 -21.01 -28.03 -2.19
N SER A 160 -21.90 -27.07 -2.45
CA SER A 160 -23.08 -27.19 -3.31
C SER A 160 -23.44 -25.80 -3.84
N LEU A 161 -24.56 -25.66 -4.55
CA LEU A 161 -25.05 -24.36 -5.02
C LEU A 161 -25.52 -23.43 -3.88
N THR A 162 -25.63 -23.92 -2.64
CA THR A 162 -26.15 -23.14 -1.49
C THR A 162 -25.34 -23.28 -0.22
N THR A 163 -24.29 -24.12 -0.22
CA THR A 163 -23.48 -24.39 0.98
C THR A 163 -22.00 -24.23 0.68
N THR A 164 -21.26 -23.80 1.70
CA THR A 164 -19.80 -23.62 1.64
C THR A 164 -19.12 -24.36 2.79
N ALA A 165 -17.80 -24.49 2.69
CA ALA A 165 -16.93 -24.97 3.75
C ALA A 165 -15.69 -24.09 3.86
N PRO A 166 -15.16 -23.87 5.07
CA PRO A 166 -14.08 -22.92 5.27
C PRO A 166 -12.73 -23.47 4.82
N LEU A 167 -11.90 -22.56 4.33
CA LEU A 167 -10.47 -22.68 4.14
C LEU A 167 -9.82 -21.51 4.88
N SER A 168 -8.84 -21.80 5.72
CA SER A 168 -8.07 -20.80 6.46
C SER A 168 -6.63 -21.29 6.58
N ILE A 169 -5.71 -20.54 5.98
CA ILE A 169 -4.27 -20.79 6.02
C ILE A 169 -3.53 -19.51 6.35
N ASP A 170 -2.47 -19.62 7.14
CA ASP A 170 -1.64 -18.49 7.53
C ASP A 170 -0.19 -18.86 7.80
N GLY A 171 0.69 -17.86 7.79
CA GLY A 171 2.12 -18.08 7.96
C GLY A 171 2.91 -16.79 8.07
N TRP A 172 4.18 -16.93 8.44
CA TRP A 172 5.14 -15.83 8.54
C TRP A 172 6.23 -15.96 7.48
N GLY A 173 6.63 -14.83 6.91
CA GLY A 173 7.77 -14.69 6.02
C GLY A 173 8.71 -13.61 6.52
N VAL A 174 9.95 -13.63 6.03
CA VAL A 174 10.97 -12.61 6.35
C VAL A 174 11.41 -11.91 5.07
N GLY A 175 11.34 -10.59 5.08
CA GLY A 175 11.74 -9.74 3.98
C GLY A 175 12.94 -8.86 4.33
N TRP A 176 13.58 -8.32 3.30
CA TRP A 176 14.59 -7.28 3.43
C TRP A 176 14.32 -6.15 2.43
N ARG A 177 14.87 -4.98 2.73
CA ARG A 177 14.81 -3.81 1.87
C ARG A 177 16.13 -3.07 1.84
N ALA A 178 16.41 -2.43 0.72
CA ALA A 178 17.58 -1.60 0.54
C ALA A 178 17.22 -0.38 -0.29
N GLY A 179 17.91 0.72 -0.07
CA GLY A 179 17.64 1.95 -0.81
C GLY A 179 18.71 3.00 -0.64
N VAL A 180 18.48 4.11 -1.31
CA VAL A 180 19.29 5.32 -1.19
C VAL A 180 18.38 6.54 -1.13
N ALA A 181 18.84 7.60 -0.49
CA ALA A 181 18.17 8.89 -0.52
C ALA A 181 19.20 10.02 -0.64
N TYR A 182 18.75 11.16 -1.13
CA TYR A 182 19.50 12.39 -1.15
C TYR A 182 18.61 13.55 -0.74
N GLU A 183 19.05 14.29 0.28
CA GLU A 183 18.29 15.38 0.92
C GLU A 183 19.06 16.69 0.87
N ILE A 184 18.40 17.77 0.43
CA ILE A 184 18.90 19.13 0.56
C ILE A 184 17.89 19.90 1.44
N PRO A 185 18.15 20.00 2.75
CA PRO A 185 17.21 20.60 3.70
C PRO A 185 16.82 22.04 3.37
N GLU A 186 17.74 22.83 2.79
CA GLU A 186 17.51 24.23 2.41
C GLU A 186 16.35 24.39 1.42
N TYR A 187 16.16 23.43 0.52
CA TYR A 187 15.09 23.44 -0.48
C TYR A 187 13.92 22.52 -0.12
N ALA A 188 13.90 21.95 1.11
CA ALA A 188 13.01 20.85 1.47
C ALA A 188 13.01 19.73 0.40
N MET A 189 14.15 19.54 -0.27
CA MET A 189 14.30 18.60 -1.36
C MET A 189 14.69 17.24 -0.79
N ARG A 190 13.99 16.20 -1.23
CA ARG A 190 14.34 14.81 -0.95
C ARG A 190 14.00 13.97 -2.15
N VAL A 191 14.93 13.11 -2.54
CA VAL A 191 14.67 12.03 -3.49
C VAL A 191 15.12 10.73 -2.86
N SER A 192 14.27 9.71 -2.86
CA SER A 192 14.58 8.38 -2.37
C SER A 192 14.24 7.32 -3.42
N ALA A 193 15.02 6.25 -3.42
CA ALA A 193 14.79 5.05 -4.20
C ALA A 193 14.91 3.85 -3.27
N ILE A 194 13.82 3.11 -3.08
CA ILE A 194 13.75 1.99 -2.12
C ILE A 194 13.21 0.75 -2.83
N TYR A 195 13.94 -0.35 -2.68
CA TYR A 195 13.57 -1.68 -3.11
C TYR A 195 13.15 -2.51 -1.90
N ASN A 196 11.98 -3.15 -1.97
CA ASN A 196 11.56 -4.18 -1.01
C ASN A 196 11.59 -5.53 -1.73
N ALA A 197 12.25 -6.52 -1.13
CA ALA A 197 12.32 -7.86 -1.68
C ALA A 197 10.97 -8.56 -1.65
N ALA A 198 10.80 -9.53 -2.55
CA ALA A 198 9.74 -10.51 -2.45
C ALA A 198 9.89 -11.28 -1.12
N ILE A 199 8.76 -11.71 -0.56
CA ILE A 199 8.73 -12.49 0.66
C ILE A 199 8.01 -13.79 0.36
N ASP A 200 8.68 -14.90 0.64
CA ASP A 200 8.14 -16.24 0.51
C ASP A 200 7.52 -16.69 1.84
N TYR A 201 6.43 -17.46 1.74
CA TYR A 201 5.64 -17.96 2.85
C TYR A 201 5.37 -19.44 2.65
N GLU A 202 5.47 -20.19 3.75
CA GLU A 202 4.83 -21.50 3.90
C GLU A 202 3.58 -21.25 4.76
N LEU A 203 2.40 -21.35 4.14
CA LEU A 203 1.12 -21.14 4.79
C LEU A 203 0.56 -22.49 5.22
N GLU A 204 0.11 -22.59 6.47
CA GLU A 204 -0.50 -23.81 7.02
C GLU A 204 -1.85 -23.50 7.63
N GLY A 205 -2.72 -24.50 7.68
CA GLY A 205 -4.02 -24.37 8.33
C GLY A 205 -4.96 -25.49 7.97
N THR A 206 -6.20 -25.14 7.63
CA THR A 206 -7.24 -26.13 7.34
C THR A 206 -8.07 -25.77 6.12
N ALA A 207 -8.52 -26.78 5.39
CA ALA A 207 -9.54 -26.69 4.37
C ALA A 207 -10.55 -27.83 4.59
N PHE A 208 -11.85 -27.53 4.55
CA PHE A 208 -12.92 -28.51 4.82
C PHE A 208 -12.80 -29.21 6.18
N GLY A 209 -12.14 -28.57 7.17
CA GLY A 209 -11.89 -29.15 8.49
C GLY A 209 -10.73 -30.15 8.57
N ALA A 210 -9.97 -30.33 7.49
CA ALA A 210 -8.75 -31.15 7.45
C ALA A 210 -7.51 -30.26 7.22
N PRO A 211 -6.28 -30.73 7.55
CA PRO A 211 -5.06 -29.97 7.30
C PRO A 211 -4.90 -29.54 5.84
N ALA A 212 -4.40 -28.32 5.63
CA ALA A 212 -4.09 -27.74 4.34
C ALA A 212 -2.81 -26.89 4.42
N SER A 213 -2.10 -26.77 3.30
CA SER A 213 -0.92 -25.92 3.19
C SER A 213 -0.81 -25.30 1.79
N ALA A 214 -0.08 -24.19 1.68
CA ALA A 214 0.22 -23.54 0.41
C ALA A 214 1.54 -22.79 0.49
N ASP A 215 2.29 -22.77 -0.60
CA ASP A 215 3.39 -21.84 -0.78
C ASP A 215 2.85 -20.56 -1.44
N ALA A 216 3.29 -19.40 -0.95
CA ALA A 216 2.90 -18.11 -1.52
C ALA A 216 4.09 -17.15 -1.52
N THR A 217 4.13 -16.23 -2.48
CA THR A 217 5.17 -15.21 -2.57
C THR A 217 4.54 -13.83 -2.77
N THR A 218 4.75 -12.92 -1.82
CA THR A 218 4.37 -11.50 -2.03
C THR A 218 5.36 -10.80 -2.95
N PRO A 219 4.90 -9.85 -3.78
CA PRO A 219 5.74 -9.29 -4.82
C PRO A 219 6.79 -8.32 -4.27
N GLN A 220 7.95 -8.31 -4.94
CA GLN A 220 8.95 -7.26 -4.77
C GLN A 220 8.43 -5.93 -5.30
N THR A 221 8.91 -4.84 -4.70
CA THR A 221 8.54 -3.47 -5.10
C THR A 221 9.77 -2.60 -5.26
N PHE A 222 9.71 -1.65 -6.19
CA PHE A 222 10.72 -0.60 -6.34
C PHE A 222 10.01 0.75 -6.46
N GLU A 223 10.33 1.66 -5.56
CA GLU A 223 9.70 2.97 -5.51
C GLU A 223 10.74 4.10 -5.52
N ILE A 224 10.53 5.05 -6.42
CA ILE A 224 11.21 6.34 -6.41
C ILE A 224 10.21 7.40 -5.96
N LYS A 225 10.58 8.14 -4.91
CA LYS A 225 9.79 9.24 -4.35
C LYS A 225 10.63 10.51 -4.34
N GLY A 226 10.04 11.61 -4.77
CA GLY A 226 10.69 12.91 -4.83
C GLY A 226 9.79 14.01 -4.27
N GLN A 227 10.38 14.96 -3.57
CA GLN A 227 9.75 16.22 -3.20
C GLN A 227 10.73 17.38 -3.23
N THR A 228 10.23 18.60 -3.43
CA THR A 228 11.02 19.83 -3.35
C THR A 228 10.14 21.04 -3.08
N GLY A 229 10.66 21.99 -2.32
CA GLY A 229 10.10 23.33 -2.21
C GLY A 229 10.22 24.04 -3.56
N ILE A 230 9.12 24.60 -4.06
CA ILE A 230 9.06 25.30 -5.35
C ILE A 230 8.84 26.81 -5.20
N ALA A 231 8.24 27.22 -4.08
CA ALA A 231 8.02 28.60 -3.69
C ALA A 231 7.80 28.66 -2.16
N PRO A 232 7.87 29.84 -1.52
CA PRO A 232 7.55 29.96 -0.09
C PRO A 232 6.17 29.39 0.21
N GLY A 233 6.09 28.42 1.13
CA GLY A 233 4.84 27.75 1.48
C GLY A 233 4.38 26.67 0.49
N TRP A 234 5.11 26.37 -0.59
CA TRP A 234 4.69 25.42 -1.64
C TRP A 234 5.70 24.28 -1.83
N LEU A 235 5.20 23.05 -1.86
CA LEU A 235 5.97 21.82 -2.10
C LEU A 235 5.41 21.08 -3.32
N ALA A 236 6.26 20.68 -4.25
CA ALA A 236 5.91 19.69 -5.26
C ALA A 236 6.34 18.30 -4.80
N LEU A 237 5.53 17.28 -5.10
CA LEU A 237 5.86 15.87 -4.85
C LEU A 237 5.48 14.99 -6.03
N ALA A 238 6.25 13.93 -6.24
CA ALA A 238 6.00 12.93 -7.26
C ALA A 238 6.52 11.56 -6.82
N SER A 239 5.89 10.49 -7.31
CA SER A 239 6.37 9.13 -7.11
C SER A 239 6.12 8.24 -8.31
N VAL A 240 7.01 7.26 -8.50
CA VAL A 240 6.84 6.16 -9.43
C VAL A 240 7.18 4.88 -8.69
N LYS A 241 6.23 3.94 -8.67
CA LYS A 241 6.37 2.64 -8.02
C LYS A 241 6.09 1.54 -9.03
N TRP A 242 6.98 0.56 -9.06
CA TRP A 242 6.80 -0.70 -9.77
C TRP A 242 6.56 -1.83 -8.78
N VAL A 243 5.65 -2.74 -9.14
CA VAL A 243 5.31 -3.92 -8.34
C VAL A 243 5.31 -5.15 -9.25
N ASN A 244 6.10 -6.16 -8.88
CA ASN A 244 6.26 -7.40 -9.66
C ASN A 244 5.08 -8.37 -9.47
N TRP A 245 3.88 -7.98 -9.85
CA TRP A 245 2.68 -8.81 -9.65
C TRP A 245 2.71 -10.13 -10.41
N SER A 246 3.49 -10.25 -11.49
CA SER A 246 3.61 -11.48 -12.27
C SER A 246 4.20 -12.67 -11.52
N ILE A 247 4.79 -12.46 -10.33
CA ILE A 247 5.21 -13.56 -9.45
C ILE A 247 4.04 -14.31 -8.82
N LEU A 248 2.88 -13.64 -8.69
CA LEU A 248 1.64 -14.22 -8.17
C LEU A 248 0.80 -14.73 -9.35
N ASP A 249 1.23 -15.85 -9.93
CA ASP A 249 0.52 -16.46 -11.06
C ASP A 249 -0.69 -17.28 -10.57
N SER A 250 -0.49 -18.10 -9.54
CA SER A 250 -1.54 -18.87 -8.87
C SER A 250 -1.33 -18.97 -7.35
N LEU A 251 -2.39 -19.29 -6.64
CA LEU A 251 -2.35 -19.81 -5.27
C LEU A 251 -2.87 -21.25 -5.28
N ASP A 252 -1.96 -22.18 -4.99
CA ASP A 252 -2.25 -23.61 -4.96
C ASP A 252 -2.26 -24.11 -3.52
N VAL A 253 -3.45 -24.45 -3.01
CA VAL A 253 -3.63 -24.97 -1.65
C VAL A 253 -3.75 -26.49 -1.71
N ALA A 254 -2.75 -27.17 -1.15
CA ALA A 254 -2.75 -28.62 -0.98
C ALA A 254 -3.73 -29.01 0.14
N THR A 255 -4.66 -29.92 -0.16
CA THR A 255 -5.61 -30.47 0.81
C THR A 255 -5.62 -32.00 0.73
N ALA A 256 -6.22 -32.66 1.73
CA ALA A 256 -6.41 -34.11 1.69
C ALA A 256 -7.24 -34.60 0.48
N GLY A 257 -8.09 -33.74 -0.09
CA GLY A 257 -8.94 -34.05 -1.25
C GLY A 257 -8.34 -33.70 -2.60
N GLY A 258 -7.11 -33.15 -2.63
CA GLY A 258 -6.46 -32.62 -3.84
C GLY A 258 -6.13 -31.13 -3.71
N THR A 259 -5.53 -30.56 -4.76
CA THR A 259 -5.12 -29.15 -4.78
C THR A 259 -6.29 -28.26 -5.21
N LEU A 260 -6.56 -27.21 -4.44
CA LEU A 260 -7.41 -26.10 -4.84
C LEU A 260 -6.52 -25.02 -5.46
N SER A 261 -6.81 -24.61 -6.69
CA SER A 261 -5.99 -23.64 -7.42
C SER A 261 -6.80 -22.39 -7.74
N SER A 262 -6.25 -21.22 -7.42
CA SER A 262 -6.77 -19.92 -7.86
C SER A 262 -5.74 -19.28 -8.78
N ASN A 263 -6.09 -19.09 -10.06
CA ASN A 263 -5.21 -18.49 -11.05
C ASN A 263 -5.48 -16.98 -11.14
N PHE A 264 -4.45 -16.18 -10.92
CA PHE A 264 -4.52 -14.72 -10.96
C PHE A 264 -4.00 -14.13 -12.28
N GLN A 265 -2.98 -14.76 -12.87
CA GLN A 265 -2.34 -14.33 -14.13
C GLN A 265 -2.02 -12.83 -14.18
N TYR A 266 -1.54 -12.29 -13.05
CA TYR A 266 -1.29 -10.86 -12.98
C TYR A 266 -0.10 -10.45 -13.85
N ARG A 267 -0.21 -9.27 -14.44
CA ARG A 267 0.93 -8.55 -15.03
C ARG A 267 1.46 -7.54 -14.04
N ASP A 268 2.73 -7.19 -14.21
CA ASP A 268 3.39 -6.16 -13.41
C ASP A 268 2.62 -4.83 -13.35
N GLY A 269 2.57 -4.27 -12.15
CA GLY A 269 1.85 -3.04 -11.83
C GLY A 269 2.77 -1.82 -11.81
N TRP A 270 2.17 -0.66 -12.08
CA TRP A 270 2.83 0.63 -12.01
C TRP A 270 1.89 1.63 -11.34
N VAL A 271 2.42 2.35 -10.35
CA VAL A 271 1.72 3.47 -9.71
C VAL A 271 2.52 4.73 -9.92
N VAL A 272 1.91 5.74 -10.51
CA VAL A 272 2.51 7.05 -10.75
C VAL A 272 1.66 8.10 -10.05
N SER A 273 2.29 8.93 -9.23
CA SER A 273 1.59 10.00 -8.55
C SER A 273 2.33 11.33 -8.65
N GLY A 274 1.57 12.42 -8.62
CA GLY A 274 2.09 13.78 -8.64
C GLY A 274 1.15 14.72 -7.90
N GLY A 275 1.70 15.65 -7.14
CA GLY A 275 0.91 16.53 -6.30
C GLY A 275 1.64 17.78 -5.85
N VAL A 276 0.87 18.66 -5.21
CA VAL A 276 1.34 19.95 -4.70
C VAL A 276 0.75 20.21 -3.33
N GLY A 277 1.63 20.45 -2.35
CA GLY A 277 1.28 20.88 -1.00
C GLY A 277 1.41 22.39 -0.84
N HIS A 278 0.51 23.00 -0.08
CA HIS A 278 0.56 24.41 0.27
C HIS A 278 0.27 24.64 1.76
N GLN A 279 1.13 25.40 2.43
CA GLN A 279 0.90 25.90 3.78
C GLN A 279 -0.02 27.12 3.70
N LEU A 280 -1.29 26.93 4.06
CA LEU A 280 -2.32 27.97 4.05
C LEU A 280 -2.19 28.94 5.23
N THR A 281 -1.83 28.40 6.38
CA THR A 281 -1.55 29.15 7.62
C THR A 281 -0.31 28.55 8.28
N PRO A 282 0.31 29.21 9.28
CA PRO A 282 1.45 28.64 9.99
C PRO A 282 1.20 27.21 10.50
N ASP A 283 -0.05 26.90 10.86
CA ASP A 283 -0.43 25.63 11.48
C ASP A 283 -1.22 24.70 10.54
N LEU A 284 -1.53 25.11 9.30
CA LEU A 284 -2.37 24.34 8.37
C LEU A 284 -1.70 24.20 7.00
N THR A 285 -1.43 22.95 6.63
CA THR A 285 -0.97 22.56 5.29
C THR A 285 -2.02 21.72 4.59
N VAL A 286 -2.23 21.95 3.30
CA VAL A 286 -3.10 21.15 2.43
C VAL A 286 -2.31 20.53 1.28
N LEU A 287 -2.79 19.42 0.74
CA LEU A 287 -2.21 18.73 -0.42
C LEU A 287 -3.31 18.33 -1.40
N GLY A 288 -3.04 18.55 -2.68
CA GLY A 288 -3.72 17.86 -3.78
C GLY A 288 -2.76 16.92 -4.50
N ARG A 289 -3.20 15.69 -4.80
CA ARG A 289 -2.42 14.70 -5.56
C ARG A 289 -3.30 13.99 -6.58
N VAL A 290 -2.76 13.73 -7.76
CA VAL A 290 -3.32 12.83 -8.77
C VAL A 290 -2.50 11.55 -8.78
N THR A 291 -3.17 10.41 -8.89
CA THR A 291 -2.55 9.09 -8.96
C THR A 291 -3.12 8.33 -10.15
N TRP A 292 -2.25 7.74 -10.96
CA TRP A 292 -2.62 6.70 -11.91
C TRP A 292 -2.02 5.38 -11.42
N ASP A 293 -2.84 4.34 -11.40
CA ASP A 293 -2.43 3.01 -11.03
C ASP A 293 -2.89 2.03 -12.11
N ARG A 294 -1.93 1.28 -12.65
CA ARG A 294 -2.15 0.33 -13.74
C ARG A 294 -2.76 -0.95 -13.19
N GLY A 295 -3.88 -1.36 -13.79
CA GLY A 295 -4.54 -2.62 -13.45
C GLY A 295 -3.65 -3.83 -13.76
N THR A 296 -3.73 -4.84 -12.90
CA THR A 296 -2.91 -6.07 -12.97
C THR A 296 -3.50 -7.15 -13.87
N SER A 297 -4.77 -7.04 -14.27
CA SER A 297 -5.36 -7.99 -15.22
C SER A 297 -4.82 -7.74 -16.65
N THR A 298 -4.54 -8.83 -17.37
CA THR A 298 -3.95 -8.77 -18.71
C THR A 298 -5.00 -8.47 -19.79
N PRO A 299 -4.85 -7.40 -20.60
CA PRO A 299 -5.78 -7.10 -21.68
C PRO A 299 -5.51 -8.00 -22.89
N VAL A 300 -6.57 -8.56 -23.45
CA VAL A 300 -6.51 -9.40 -24.67
C VAL A 300 -6.88 -8.58 -25.90
N SER A 301 -7.96 -7.80 -25.83
CA SER A 301 -8.40 -6.91 -26.91
C SER A 301 -9.37 -5.85 -26.37
N GLY A 302 -9.08 -4.57 -26.62
CA GLY A 302 -9.92 -3.47 -26.15
C GLY A 302 -10.04 -3.49 -24.62
N SER A 303 -11.27 -3.47 -24.10
CA SER A 303 -11.59 -3.56 -22.67
C SER A 303 -11.77 -5.00 -22.16
N VAL A 304 -11.45 -6.01 -22.99
CA VAL A 304 -11.55 -7.42 -22.61
C VAL A 304 -10.24 -7.88 -21.97
N LEU A 305 -10.35 -8.39 -20.74
CA LEU A 305 -9.25 -8.93 -19.94
C LEU A 305 -9.20 -10.46 -20.06
N GLU A 306 -8.04 -11.05 -19.83
CA GLU A 306 -7.86 -12.50 -19.79
C GLU A 306 -8.62 -13.08 -18.60
N THR A 307 -8.28 -12.61 -17.40
CA THR A 307 -8.90 -12.99 -16.12
C THR A 307 -8.99 -11.79 -15.17
N GLY A 308 -9.90 -11.90 -14.20
CA GLY A 308 -10.12 -10.88 -13.16
C GLY A 308 -10.77 -9.59 -13.67
N SER A 309 -10.85 -8.60 -12.79
CA SER A 309 -11.52 -7.31 -12.99
C SER A 309 -10.62 -6.11 -12.65
N GLN A 310 -9.31 -6.35 -12.53
CA GLN A 310 -8.34 -5.34 -12.09
C GLN A 310 -7.91 -4.46 -13.26
N THR A 311 -8.72 -3.43 -13.55
CA THR A 311 -8.40 -2.40 -14.56
C THR A 311 -7.61 -1.24 -13.97
N ASP A 312 -7.07 -0.40 -14.86
CA ASP A 312 -6.45 0.87 -14.49
C ASP A 312 -7.39 1.74 -13.66
N ARG A 313 -6.83 2.46 -12.68
CA ARG A 313 -7.53 3.45 -11.86
C ARG A 313 -6.88 4.82 -11.96
N TRP A 314 -7.72 5.84 -11.94
CA TRP A 314 -7.31 7.23 -11.82
C TRP A 314 -7.90 7.81 -10.56
N GLY A 315 -7.03 8.35 -9.70
CA GLY A 315 -7.38 8.85 -8.38
C GLY A 315 -6.99 10.29 -8.17
N VAL A 316 -7.80 11.00 -7.39
CA VAL A 316 -7.49 12.31 -6.83
C VAL A 316 -7.54 12.21 -5.32
N THR A 317 -6.52 12.74 -4.65
CA THR A 317 -6.43 12.81 -3.20
C THR A 317 -6.38 14.28 -2.75
N LEU A 318 -7.17 14.61 -1.73
CA LEU A 318 -7.07 15.85 -0.98
C LEU A 318 -6.72 15.52 0.47
N GLY A 319 -5.69 16.15 1.01
CA GLY A 319 -5.23 15.96 2.39
C GLY A 319 -4.99 17.28 3.10
N ALA A 320 -5.02 17.23 4.43
CA ALA A 320 -4.66 18.35 5.30
C ALA A 320 -3.88 17.87 6.53
N ALA A 321 -2.93 18.67 6.98
CA ALA A 321 -2.17 18.50 8.21
C ALA A 321 -2.31 19.76 9.06
N TYR A 322 -2.64 19.59 10.33
CA TYR A 322 -2.86 20.64 11.30
C TYR A 322 -1.93 20.47 12.50
N ASP A 323 -1.05 21.45 12.73
CA ASP A 323 -0.14 21.50 13.86
C ASP A 323 -0.90 22.05 15.08
N ALA A 324 -1.40 21.14 15.92
CA ALA A 324 -2.27 21.51 17.05
C ALA A 324 -1.47 22.05 18.26
N ALA A 325 -0.22 21.61 18.40
CA ALA A 325 0.73 22.09 19.40
C ALA A 325 2.16 21.79 18.94
N GLU A 326 3.15 22.32 19.67
CA GLU A 326 4.55 21.95 19.45
C GLU A 326 4.72 20.42 19.56
N GLY A 327 5.27 19.82 18.51
CA GLY A 327 5.47 18.37 18.41
C GLY A 327 4.19 17.54 18.26
N VAL A 328 3.01 18.15 18.02
CA VAL A 328 1.73 17.42 17.84
C VAL A 328 1.02 17.87 16.57
N GLN A 329 0.92 16.96 15.60
CA GLN A 329 0.28 17.19 14.32
C GLN A 329 -0.84 16.17 14.09
N PHE A 330 -2.01 16.64 13.66
CA PHE A 330 -3.07 15.79 13.12
C PHE A 330 -3.05 15.84 11.60
N ASN A 331 -3.32 14.72 10.95
CA ASN A 331 -3.44 14.67 9.50
C ASN A 331 -4.67 13.87 9.09
N GLY A 332 -5.19 14.18 7.91
CA GLY A 332 -6.29 13.44 7.32
C GLY A 332 -6.43 13.73 5.85
N GLY A 333 -7.20 12.90 5.15
CA GLY A 333 -7.43 13.08 3.74
C GLY A 333 -8.49 12.16 3.17
N ILE A 334 -8.96 12.53 1.99
CA ILE A 334 -9.93 11.77 1.21
C ILE A 334 -9.31 11.50 -0.16
N SER A 335 -9.40 10.26 -0.62
CA SER A 335 -9.05 9.87 -1.98
C SER A 335 -10.28 9.33 -2.69
N LEU A 336 -10.46 9.72 -3.94
CA LEU A 336 -11.50 9.21 -4.83
C LEU A 336 -10.83 8.73 -6.11
N SER A 337 -11.08 7.48 -6.47
CA SER A 337 -10.55 6.87 -7.69
C SER A 337 -11.66 6.20 -8.51
N THR A 338 -11.50 6.18 -9.83
CA THR A 338 -12.43 5.50 -10.74
C THR A 338 -11.84 4.19 -11.22
N ILE A 339 -12.72 3.22 -11.46
CA ILE A 339 -12.40 1.93 -12.10
C ILE A 339 -13.12 1.92 -13.44
N GLY A 340 -12.39 1.65 -14.52
CA GLY A 340 -12.96 1.59 -15.86
C GLY A 340 -13.86 0.36 -16.05
N SER A 341 -14.92 0.51 -16.83
CA SER A 341 -15.73 -0.62 -17.27
C SER A 341 -14.91 -1.62 -18.10
N GLY A 342 -15.33 -2.88 -18.06
CA GLY A 342 -14.64 -3.94 -18.77
C GLY A 342 -15.38 -5.26 -18.73
N SER A 343 -14.78 -6.25 -19.34
CA SER A 343 -15.22 -7.64 -19.30
C SER A 343 -14.01 -8.56 -19.34
N ASN A 344 -14.20 -9.85 -19.07
CA ASN A 344 -13.13 -10.84 -19.22
C ASN A 344 -13.57 -12.07 -20.03
N LEU A 345 -12.62 -12.98 -20.27
CA LEU A 345 -12.88 -14.21 -21.02
C LEU A 345 -13.76 -15.22 -20.25
N ASP A 346 -13.94 -15.03 -18.94
CA ASP A 346 -14.87 -15.81 -18.11
C ASP A 346 -16.35 -15.42 -18.33
N GLY A 347 -16.62 -14.42 -19.17
CA GLY A 347 -17.98 -13.92 -19.43
C GLY A 347 -18.49 -12.97 -18.35
N GLU A 348 -17.61 -12.54 -17.43
CA GLU A 348 -17.91 -11.50 -16.46
C GLU A 348 -17.82 -10.11 -17.11
N SER A 349 -18.62 -9.16 -16.63
CA SER A 349 -18.59 -7.76 -17.06
C SER A 349 -18.87 -6.82 -15.90
N TRP A 350 -18.33 -5.61 -15.96
CA TRP A 350 -18.55 -4.60 -14.93
C TRP A 350 -18.68 -3.20 -15.54
N GLY A 351 -19.46 -2.37 -14.85
CA GLY A 351 -19.58 -0.95 -15.16
C GLY A 351 -18.40 -0.15 -14.64
N ASN A 352 -18.51 1.18 -14.75
CA ASN A 352 -17.57 2.06 -14.06
C ASN A 352 -17.76 1.91 -12.55
N GLY A 353 -16.69 1.62 -11.83
CA GLY A 353 -16.68 1.54 -10.37
C GLY A 353 -16.03 2.76 -9.73
N THR A 354 -16.16 2.86 -8.42
CA THR A 354 -15.48 3.90 -7.63
C THR A 354 -14.77 3.31 -6.43
N VAL A 355 -13.69 3.96 -6.03
CA VAL A 355 -12.97 3.64 -4.80
C VAL A 355 -12.82 4.90 -3.98
N MET A 356 -13.32 4.88 -2.76
CA MET A 356 -13.20 5.98 -1.81
C MET A 356 -12.31 5.55 -0.66
N ALA A 357 -11.32 6.39 -0.31
CA ALA A 357 -10.52 6.21 0.88
C ALA A 357 -10.68 7.43 1.80
N ILE A 358 -10.88 7.20 3.10
CA ILE A 358 -10.84 8.23 4.13
C ILE A 358 -9.70 7.86 5.08
N SER A 359 -8.78 8.79 5.31
CA SER A 359 -7.63 8.58 6.18
C SER A 359 -7.61 9.61 7.30
N GLY A 360 -7.16 9.18 8.48
CA GLY A 360 -6.90 10.04 9.62
C GLY A 360 -5.70 9.53 10.40
N GLY A 361 -4.92 10.44 10.97
CA GLY A 361 -3.73 10.08 11.70
C GLY A 361 -3.21 11.20 12.59
N PHE A 362 -2.20 10.84 13.37
CA PHE A 362 -1.45 11.78 14.19
C PHE A 362 0.05 11.54 14.01
N LYS A 363 0.83 12.59 14.23
CA LYS A 363 2.28 12.55 14.36
C LYS A 363 2.67 13.26 15.65
N GLY A 364 3.57 12.65 16.41
CA GLY A 364 4.20 13.23 17.59
C GLY A 364 5.70 13.33 17.40
N THR A 365 6.35 14.42 17.82
CA THR A 365 7.81 14.55 17.84
C THR A 365 8.31 15.05 19.20
N PHE A 366 9.52 14.65 19.58
CA PHE A 366 10.09 14.92 20.91
C PHE A 366 11.62 14.89 20.95
#